data_AF-A0A7X7EDT5-F1
#
_entry.id   AF-A0A7X7EDT5-F1
#
_cell.length_a   1.000
_cell.length_b   1.000
_cell.length_c   1.000
_cell.angle_alpha   90.00
_cell.angle_beta   90.00
_cell.angle_gamma   90.00
#
_symmetry.space_group_name_H-M   'P 1'
#
loop_
_entity.id
_entity.type
_entity.pdbx_description
1 polymer ?
#
loop_
_entity_poly.entity_id
_entity_poly.type
_entity_poly.pdbx_seq_one_letter_code
_entity_poly.pdbx_strand_id
1 'polypeptide(L)' 'MSSVAIVRCESYDPTLVDAAVKEACLLGGMPAVGGKCILLKPNILSDAKEDRCITTHSQVLRSVIRLLKEQGAQ' A
#
# COMPACT_ATOMS: atom_id res chain seq x y z
N MET A 1 20.31 0.64 11.34
CA MET A 1 19.79 1.59 10.33
C MET A 1 18.46 1.06 9.84
N SER A 2 17.43 1.91 9.72
CA SER A 2 16.16 1.54 9.09
C SER A 2 16.31 1.57 7.56
N SER A 3 15.83 0.52 6.87
CA SER A 3 15.69 0.54 5.41
C SER A 3 14.48 1.41 5.04
N VAL A 4 14.65 2.32 4.09
CA VAL A 4 13.58 3.22 3.62
C VAL A 4 13.59 3.22 2.10
N ALA A 5 12.42 2.97 1.50
CA ALA A 5 12.20 3.06 0.06
C ALA A 5 11.24 4.20 -0.25
N ILE A 6 11.53 4.96 -1.32
CA ILE A 6 10.68 6.03 -1.84
C ILE A 6 10.52 5.78 -3.33
N VAL A 7 9.27 5.61 -3.78
CA VAL A 7 8.93 5.37 -5.18
C VAL A 7 7.98 6.47 -5.63
N ARG A 8 8.25 7.08 -6.78
CA ARG A 8 7.39 8.11 -7.37
C ARG A 8 6.17 7.45 -8.00
N CYS A 9 4.97 7.93 -7.66
CA CYS A 9 3.71 7.56 -8.29
C CYS A 9 3.01 8.84 -8.75
N GLU A 10 2.74 8.99 -10.04
CA GLU A 10 2.34 10.28 -10.61
C GLU A 10 0.85 10.59 -10.43
N SER A 11 0.04 9.58 -10.16
CA SER A 11 -1.38 9.74 -9.84
C SER A 11 -1.90 8.52 -9.08
N TYR A 12 -3.14 8.60 -8.61
CA TYR A 12 -3.84 7.46 -8.01
C TYR A 12 -4.50 6.53 -9.05
N ASP A 13 -4.07 6.56 -10.31
CA ASP A 13 -4.49 5.56 -11.30
C ASP A 13 -4.17 4.14 -10.79
N PRO A 14 -5.11 3.18 -10.88
CA PRO A 14 -4.89 1.86 -10.32
C PRO A 14 -3.63 1.14 -10.77
N THR A 15 -3.26 1.27 -12.05
CA THR A 15 -2.09 0.58 -12.62
C THR A 15 -0.79 1.16 -12.09
N LEU A 16 -0.74 2.49 -11.92
CA LEU A 16 0.43 3.20 -11.41
C LEU A 16 0.63 2.93 -9.92
N VAL A 17 -0.46 2.92 -9.13
CA VAL A 17 -0.37 2.65 -7.68
C VAL A 17 0.04 1.20 -7.42
N ASP A 18 -0.50 0.24 -8.16
CA ASP A 18 -0.12 -1.17 -8.04
C ASP A 18 1.37 -1.38 -8.29
N ALA A 19 1.91 -0.78 -9.36
CA ALA A 19 3.33 -0.85 -9.69
C ALA A 19 4.20 -0.21 -8.60
N ALA A 20 3.84 1.01 -8.17
CA ALA A 20 4.61 1.75 -7.17
C ALA A 20 4.60 1.07 -5.79
N VAL A 21 3.47 0.53 -5.35
CA VAL A 21 3.35 -0.21 -4.09
C VAL A 21 4.21 -1.47 -4.13
N LYS A 22 4.16 -2.23 -5.23
CA LYS A 22 4.99 -3.45 -5.39
C LYS A 22 6.49 -3.13 -5.34
N GLU A 23 6.92 -2.09 -6.05
CA GLU A 23 8.31 -1.64 -6.05
C GLU A 23 8.75 -1.16 -4.67
N ALA A 24 7.94 -0.32 -4.00
CA ALA A 24 8.25 0.20 -2.68
C ALA A 24 8.39 -0.92 -1.63
N CYS A 25 7.49 -1.92 -1.65
CA CYS A 25 7.56 -3.07 -0.76
C CYS A 25 8.79 -3.95 -1.02
N LEU A 26 9.17 -4.13 -2.29
CA LEU A 26 10.39 -4.88 -2.66
C LEU A 26 11.65 -4.16 -2.17
N LEU A 27 11.80 -2.88 -2.49
CA LEU A 27 12.96 -2.07 -2.09
C LEU A 27 13.03 -1.86 -0.58
N GLY A 28 11.87 -1.73 0.07
CA GLY A 28 11.75 -1.57 1.53
C GLY A 28 12.00 -2.86 2.32
N GLY A 29 12.12 -4.01 1.64
CA GLY A 29 12.36 -5.29 2.28
C GLY A 29 11.17 -5.79 3.09
N MET A 30 9.96 -5.72 2.52
CA MET A 30 8.73 -6.19 3.17
C MET A 30 8.87 -7.67 3.62
N PRO A 31 8.50 -8.02 4.86
CA PRO A 31 8.66 -9.39 5.37
C PRO A 31 7.72 -10.36 4.65
N ALA A 32 8.03 -11.66 4.71
CA ALA A 32 7.16 -12.70 4.18
C ALA A 32 5.80 -12.74 4.92
N VAL A 33 4.71 -12.70 4.15
CA VAL A 33 3.33 -12.64 4.67
C VAL A 33 2.50 -13.90 4.43
N GLY A 34 3.03 -14.87 3.68
CA GLY A 34 2.32 -16.10 3.32
C GLY A 34 1.78 -16.86 4.54
N GLY A 35 0.51 -17.27 4.46
CA GLY A 35 -0.20 -18.01 5.50
C GLY A 35 -0.58 -17.20 6.74
N LYS A 36 -0.30 -15.89 6.77
CA LYS A 36 -0.61 -15.02 7.92
C LYS A 36 -1.89 -14.22 7.67
N CYS A 37 -2.66 -14.02 8.73
CA CYS A 37 -3.71 -13.00 8.77
C CYS A 37 -3.07 -11.64 9.02
N ILE A 38 -3.20 -10.70 8.08
CA ILE A 38 -2.54 -9.40 8.14
C ILE A 38 -3.55 -8.29 8.43
N LEU A 39 -3.32 -7.53 9.49
CA LEU A 39 -4.06 -6.29 9.76
C LEU A 39 -3.43 -5.13 8.98
N LEU A 40 -4.22 -4.47 8.14
CA LEU A 40 -3.86 -3.19 7.54
C LEU A 40 -4.48 -2.04 8.32
N LYS A 41 -3.66 -1.07 8.72
CA LYS A 41 -4.09 0.12 9.45
C LYS A 41 -4.01 1.36 8.57
N PRO A 42 -5.03 1.67 7.74
CA PRO A 42 -5.06 2.93 7.01
C PRO A 42 -5.11 4.10 8.00
N ASN A 43 -4.55 5.25 7.63
CA ASN A 43 -4.63 6.45 8.44
C ASN A 43 -5.85 7.27 8.01
N ILE A 44 -6.98 7.03 8.70
CA ILE A 44 -8.23 7.76 8.49
C ILE A 44 -8.37 8.81 9.58
N LEU A 45 -8.16 10.08 9.24
CA LEU A 45 -8.23 11.20 10.19
C LEU A 45 -9.65 11.77 10.32
N SER A 46 -10.44 11.70 9.25
CA SER A 46 -11.84 12.16 9.19
C SER A 46 -12.59 11.44 8.07
N ASP A 47 -13.89 11.67 7.96
CA ASP A 47 -14.77 11.21 6.87
C ASP A 47 -14.65 12.04 5.57
N ALA A 48 -13.54 12.78 5.42
CA ALA A 48 -13.28 13.58 4.25
C ALA A 48 -13.15 12.73 2.97
N LYS A 49 -13.60 13.30 1.85
CA LYS A 49 -13.37 12.75 0.51
C LYS A 49 -11.87 12.67 0.18
N GLU A 50 -11.52 11.69 -0.66
CA GLU A 50 -10.13 11.38 -1.03
C GLU A 50 -9.42 12.53 -1.76
N ASP A 51 -10.17 13.32 -2.54
CA ASP A 51 -9.69 14.50 -3.28
C ASP A 51 -9.15 15.62 -2.37
N ARG A 52 -9.52 15.60 -1.07
CA ARG A 52 -8.97 16.52 -0.07
C ARG A 52 -7.62 16.09 0.48
N CYS A 53 -7.16 14.87 0.19
CA CYS A 53 -5.88 14.32 0.65
C CYS A 53 -5.66 14.36 2.18
N ILE A 54 -6.75 14.28 2.96
CA ILE A 54 -6.71 14.27 4.44
C ILE A 54 -6.58 12.85 4.99
N THR A 55 -7.21 11.88 4.32
CA THR A 55 -7.19 10.46 4.65
C THR A 55 -6.37 9.69 3.61
N THR A 56 -5.89 8.50 3.96
CA THR A 56 -5.24 7.60 2.99
C THR A 56 -6.18 7.33 1.82
N HIS A 57 -5.72 7.60 0.59
CA HIS A 57 -6.47 7.30 -0.62
C HIS A 57 -6.75 5.79 -0.73
N SER A 58 -8.03 5.39 -0.93
CA SER A 58 -8.41 3.98 -0.88
C SER A 58 -7.70 3.11 -1.91
N GLN A 59 -7.33 3.68 -3.06
CA GLN A 59 -6.56 2.97 -4.07
C GLN A 59 -5.23 2.40 -3.52
N VAL A 60 -4.51 3.13 -2.66
CA VAL A 60 -3.28 2.62 -2.02
C VAL A 60 -3.60 1.41 -1.15
N LEU A 61 -4.67 1.48 -0.37
CA LEU A 61 -5.10 0.37 0.48
C LEU A 61 -5.50 -0.85 -0.38
N ARG A 62 -6.20 -0.65 -1.49
CA ARG A 62 -6.57 -1.72 -2.43
C ARG A 62 -5.34 -2.39 -3.02
N SER A 63 -4.36 -1.61 -3.48
CA SER A 63 -3.10 -2.12 -4.04
C SER A 63 -2.32 -2.95 -3.03
N VAL A 64 -2.22 -2.50 -1.78
CA VAL A 64 -1.55 -3.26 -0.71
C VAL A 64 -2.31 -4.55 -0.40
N ILE A 65 -3.65 -4.53 -0.30
CA ILE A 65 -4.46 -5.74 -0.09
C ILE A 65 -4.20 -6.75 -1.20
N ARG A 66 -4.21 -6.30 -2.46
CA ARG A 66 -3.97 -7.17 -3.62
C ARG A 66 -2.57 -7.80 -3.55
N LEU A 67 -1.54 -6.98 -3.33
CA LEU A 67 -0.16 -7.46 -3.21
C LEU A 67 -0.01 -8.52 -2.10
N LEU A 68 -0.61 -8.29 -0.92
CA LEU A 68 -0.53 -9.22 0.20
C LEU A 68 -1.24 -10.55 -0.12
N LYS A 69 -2.40 -10.51 -0.77
CA LYS A 69 -3.13 -11.71 -1.20
C LYS A 69 -2.34 -12.49 -2.25
N GLU A 70 -1.72 -11.81 -3.21
CA GLU A 70 -0.82 -12.43 -4.21
C GLU A 70 0.38 -13.13 -3.56
N GLN A 71 0.84 -12.63 -2.41
CA GLN A 71 1.90 -13.24 -1.60
C GLN A 71 1.40 -14.29 -0.59
N GLY A 72 0.12 -14.65 -0.65
CA GLY A 72 -0.47 -15.73 0.13
C GLY A 72 -0.90 -15.33 1.54
N ALA A 73 -1.09 -14.05 1.84
CA ALA A 73 -1.77 -13.64 3.08
C ALA A 73 -3.22 -14.20 3.10
N GLN A 74 -3.69 -14.59 4.30
CA GLN A 74 -5.03 -15.13 4.53
C GLN A 74 -6.10 -14.03 4.62
#